data_AF-A0A0J1HI48-F1
#
_entry.id   AF-A0A0J1HI48-F1
#
_cell.length_a   1.000
_cell.length_b   1.000
_cell.length_c   1.000
_cell.angle_alpha   90.00
_cell.angle_beta   90.00
_cell.angle_gamma   90.00
#
_symmetry.space_group_name_H-M   'P 1'
#
loop_
_entity.id
_entity.type
_entity.pdbx_description
1 polymer ?
#
loop_
_entity_poly.entity_id
_entity_poly.type
_entity_poly.pdbx_seq_one_letter_code
_entity_poly.pdbx_strand_id
1 'polypeptide(L)' 'MKLSELSCGSEGIVTGMSGLSAATRKKLMVMGVLPNTPVAVVRVAPLGDPIQIRVRGVDIALRKQLAEDIEVEVK' A
#
# COMPACT_ATOMS: atom_id res chain seq x y z
N MET A 1 10.30 -1.68 -5.25
CA MET A 1 9.88 -0.26 -5.32
C MET A 1 8.97 0.05 -4.14
N LYS A 2 8.69 1.31 -3.84
CA LYS A 2 7.78 1.68 -2.75
C LYS A 2 6.35 1.79 -3.24
N LEU A 3 5.38 1.49 -2.37
CA LEU A 3 3.96 1.69 -2.69
C LEU A 3 3.65 3.16 -3.03
N SER A 4 4.39 4.11 -2.44
CA SER A 4 4.27 5.54 -2.74
C SER A 4 4.71 5.95 -4.15
N GLU A 5 5.46 5.09 -4.85
CA GLU A 5 6.00 5.35 -6.19
C GLU A 5 5.12 4.78 -7.31
N LEU A 6 4.12 3.96 -6.97
CA LEU A 6 3.17 3.43 -7.94
C LEU A 6 2.26 4.53 -8.49
N SER A 7 2.10 4.55 -9.81
CA SER A 7 1.14 5.42 -10.48
C SER A 7 -0.30 5.03 -10.15
N CYS A 8 -1.18 6.04 -10.12
CA CYS A 8 -2.63 5.81 -10.05
C CYS A 8 -3.08 4.89 -11.19
N GLY A 9 -3.85 3.86 -10.86
CA GLY A 9 -4.33 2.84 -11.79
C GLY A 9 -3.38 1.64 -11.94
N SER A 10 -2.17 1.68 -11.38
CA SER A 10 -1.24 0.55 -11.45
C SER A 10 -1.50 -0.48 -10.37
N GLU A 11 -1.18 -1.73 -10.70
CA GLU A 11 -1.22 -2.88 -9.79
C GLU A 11 0.21 -3.28 -9.42
N GLY A 12 0.37 -3.72 -8.18
CA GLY A 12 1.61 -4.30 -7.69
C GLY A 12 1.36 -5.39 -6.66
N ILE A 13 2.39 -6.14 -6.33
CA ILE A 13 2.36 -7.20 -5.32
C ILE A 13 3.17 -6.73 -4.13
N VAL A 14 2.60 -6.81 -2.93
CA VAL A 14 3.33 -6.47 -1.70
C VAL A 14 4.43 -7.51 -1.45
N THR A 15 5.69 -7.08 -1.48
CA THR A 15 6.85 -7.94 -1.22
C THR A 15 7.31 -7.81 0.24
N GLY A 16 7.16 -6.63 0.84
CA GLY A 16 7.73 -6.34 2.15
C GLY A 16 7.04 -5.19 2.89
N MET A 17 7.17 -5.19 4.22
CA MET A 17 6.63 -4.17 5.14
C MET A 17 7.62 -3.89 6.29
N SER A 18 8.92 -3.95 5.99
CA SER A 18 10.03 -3.92 6.95
C SER A 18 10.23 -2.55 7.61
N GLY A 19 9.83 -1.45 6.96
CA GLY A 19 9.93 -0.10 7.51
C GLY A 19 8.87 0.24 8.57
N LEU A 20 7.83 -0.59 8.71
CA LEU A 20 6.68 -0.31 9.58
C LEU A 20 6.89 -0.82 11.00
N SER A 21 6.36 -0.07 11.99
CA SER A 21 6.28 -0.56 13.38
C SER A 21 5.46 -1.85 13.46
N ALA A 22 5.78 -2.71 14.44
CA ALA A 22 5.06 -3.98 14.63
C ALA A 22 3.54 -3.79 14.81
N ALA A 23 3.12 -2.71 15.48
CA ALA A 23 1.71 -2.37 15.67
C ALA A 23 1.03 -1.99 14.34
N THR A 24 1.68 -1.17 13.51
CA THR A 24 1.16 -0.75 12.21
C THR A 24 1.11 -1.92 11.23
N ARG A 25 2.16 -2.74 11.17
CA ARG A 25 2.21 -3.96 10.36
C ARG A 25 1.06 -4.90 10.73
N LYS A 26 0.81 -5.13 12.02
CA LYS A 26 -0.29 -5.97 12.49
C LYS A 26 -1.65 -5.42 12.05
N LYS A 27 -1.88 -4.10 12.16
CA LYS A 27 -3.13 -3.46 11.67
C LYS A 27 -3.32 -3.65 10.16
N LEU A 28 -2.27 -3.44 9.36
CA LEU A 28 -2.31 -3.61 7.92
C LEU A 28 -2.62 -5.06 7.51
N MET A 29 -1.98 -6.02 8.18
CA MET A 29 -2.25 -7.44 7.98
C MET A 29 -3.70 -7.81 8.32
N VAL A 30 -4.26 -7.27 9.40
CA VAL A 30 -5.67 -7.46 9.77
C VAL A 30 -6.62 -6.84 8.73
N MET A 31 -6.23 -5.71 8.12
CA MET A 31 -6.99 -5.10 7.02
C MET A 31 -6.82 -5.83 5.67
N GLY A 32 -5.98 -6.88 5.61
CA GLY A 32 -5.80 -7.70 4.41
C GLY A 32 -4.58 -7.35 3.55
N VAL A 33 -3.75 -6.39 3.98
CA VAL A 33 -2.46 -6.06 3.34
C VAL A 33 -1.41 -7.04 3.85
N LEU A 34 -1.23 -8.13 3.11
CA LEU A 34 -0.30 -9.22 3.45
C LEU A 34 0.80 -9.30 2.38
N PRO A 35 1.98 -9.85 2.72
CA PRO A 35 2.98 -10.21 1.72
C PRO A 35 2.36 -11.14 0.65
N ASN A 36 2.80 -10.99 -0.60
CA ASN A 36 2.27 -11.66 -1.79
C ASN A 36 0.80 -11.37 -2.10
N THR A 37 0.25 -10.26 -1.61
CA THR A 37 -1.11 -9.83 -1.95
C THR A 37 -1.08 -8.77 -3.05
N PRO A 38 -1.92 -8.90 -4.09
CA PRO A 38 -2.07 -7.85 -5.10
C PRO A 38 -2.75 -6.63 -4.50
N VAL A 39 -2.19 -5.46 -4.82
CA VAL A 39 -2.67 -4.15 -4.41
C VAL A 39 -2.74 -3.24 -5.64
N ALA A 40 -3.80 -2.47 -5.77
CA ALA A 40 -3.98 -1.53 -6.87
C ALA A 40 -4.07 -0.11 -6.33
N VAL A 41 -3.35 0.84 -6.92
CA VAL A 41 -3.50 2.26 -6.53
C VAL A 41 -4.75 2.80 -7.21
N VAL A 42 -5.78 3.12 -6.43
CA VAL A 42 -7.05 3.63 -6.96
C VAL A 42 -6.93 5.13 -7.26
N ARG A 43 -6.43 5.89 -6.29
CA ARG A 43 -6.22 7.33 -6.43
C ARG A 43 -5.19 7.82 -5.41
N VAL A 44 -4.55 8.92 -5.73
CA VAL A 44 -3.75 9.69 -4.79
C VAL A 44 -4.48 11.02 -4.56
N ALA A 45 -4.50 11.51 -3.31
CA ALA A 45 -5.09 12.81 -3.03
C ALA A 45 -4.41 13.92 -3.84
N PRO A 46 -5.10 15.04 -4.18
CA PRO A 46 -4.52 16.12 -4.98
C PRO A 46 -3.22 16.71 -4.42
N LEU A 47 -3.06 16.68 -3.09
CA LEU A 47 -1.87 17.16 -2.37
C LEU A 47 -0.82 16.06 -2.15
N GLY A 48 -1.02 14.86 -2.68
CA GLY A 48 -0.09 13.72 -2.59
C GLY A 48 -0.29 12.81 -1.37
N ASP A 49 -1.12 13.17 -0.40
CA ASP A 49 -1.45 12.37 0.79
C ASP A 49 -2.92 12.57 1.19
N PRO A 50 -3.69 11.51 1.50
CA PRO A 50 -3.35 10.08 1.49
C PRO A 50 -3.42 9.41 0.11
N ILE A 51 -2.84 8.21 0.03
CA ILE A 51 -2.90 7.31 -1.13
C ILE A 51 -4.01 6.28 -0.87
N GLN A 52 -4.93 6.13 -1.80
CA GLN A 52 -5.97 5.10 -1.75
C GLN A 52 -5.55 3.87 -2.54
N ILE A 53 -5.49 2.74 -1.87
CA ILE A 53 -5.19 1.43 -2.46
C ILE A 53 -6.40 0.52 -2.36
N ARG A 54 -6.52 -0.41 -3.30
CA ARG A 54 -7.50 -1.49 -3.29
C ARG A 54 -6.80 -2.80 -3.01
N VAL A 55 -7.26 -3.51 -1.99
CA VAL A 55 -6.72 -4.79 -1.56
C VAL A 55 -7.89 -5.74 -1.31
N ARG A 56 -7.94 -6.87 -2.02
CA ARG A 56 -9.01 -7.89 -1.89
C ARG A 56 -10.44 -7.32 -1.97
N GLY A 57 -10.64 -6.33 -2.85
CA GLY A 57 -11.95 -5.70 -3.06
C GLY A 57 -12.33 -4.64 -2.03
N VAL A 58 -11.45 -4.28 -1.10
CA VAL A 58 -11.65 -3.20 -0.13
C VAL A 58 -10.71 -2.03 -0.44
N ASP A 59 -11.24 -0.82 -0.36
CA ASP A 59 -10.47 0.40 -0.54
C ASP A 59 -9.95 0.90 0.82
N ILE A 60 -8.65 1.08 0.92
CA ILE A 60 -7.95 1.52 2.12
C ILE A 60 -7.23 2.82 1.80
N ALA A 61 -7.45 3.86 2.61
CA ALA A 61 -6.68 5.09 2.56
C ALA A 61 -5.45 4.95 3.47
N LEU A 62 -4.27 5.01 2.89
CA LEU A 62 -2.99 4.92 3.56
C LEU A 62 -2.28 6.27 3.51
N ARG A 63 -1.67 6.69 4.62
CA ARG A 63 -0.77 7.85 4.58
C ARG A 63 0.45 7.53 3.71
N LYS A 64 0.93 8.53 2.96
CA LYS A 64 2.11 8.45 2.11
C LYS A 64 3.34 7.97 2.89
N GLN A 65 3.51 8.44 4.13
CA GLN A 65 4.58 7.96 5.02
C GLN A 65 4.52 6.45 5.25
N LEU A 66 3.33 5.86 5.45
CA LEU A 66 3.20 4.40 5.54
C LEU A 66 3.47 3.73 4.21
N ALA A 67 3.05 4.33 3.08
CA ALA A 67 3.30 3.79 1.74
C ALA A 67 4.80 3.77 1.38
N GLU A 68 5.59 4.69 1.94
CA GLU A 68 7.03 4.76 1.74
C GLU A 68 7.78 3.61 2.46
N ASP A 69 7.15 2.97 3.45
CA ASP A 69 7.68 1.84 4.23
C ASP A 69 7.16 0.48 3.73
N ILE A 70 6.34 0.47 2.67
CA ILE A 70 5.80 -0.74 2.04
C ILE A 70 6.53 -0.97 0.73
N GLU A 71 7.13 -2.15 0.60
CA GLU A 71 7.79 -2.62 -0.60
C GLU A 71 6.80 -3.38 -1.47
N VAL A 72 6.80 -3.03 -2.75
CA VAL A 72 5.97 -3.65 -3.78
C VAL A 72 6.79 -3.95 -5.04
N GLU A 73 6.26 -4.88 -5.84
CA GLU A 73 6.74 -5.24 -7.16
C GLU A 73 5.64 -4.92 -8.19
N VAL A 74 5.97 -4.20 -9.27
CA VAL A 74 4.99 -3.89 -10.34
C VAL A 74 4.63 -5.17 -11.08
N LYS A 75 3.36 -5.31 -11.42
CA LYS A 75 2.88 -6.37 -12.30
C LYS A 75 2.81 -5.93 -13.75
#